data_AF-A0A943ELK3-F1
#
_entry.id   AF-A0A943ELK3-F1
#
_cell.length_a   1.000
_cell.length_b   1.000
_cell.length_c   1.000
_cell.angle_alpha   90.00
_cell.angle_beta   90.00
_cell.angle_gamma   90.00
#
_symmetry.space_group_name_H-M   'P 1'
#
loop_
_entity.id
_entity.type
_entity.pdbx_description
1 polymer ?
#
loop_
_entity_poly.entity_id
_entity_poly.type
_entity_poly.pdbx_seq_one_letter_code
_entity_poly.pdbx_strand_id
1 'polypeptide(L)'
;MLARLHVIISSEEDIQVEQVKEKLKQINSKFSISPVRNYQGLKNHSEFYCTLEIEKNDVLALLTQLNNDWDGSYDDCICYGFNTVMFDSSVYCLEFVLFD
;
A
#
# COMPACT_ATOMS: atom_id res chain seq x y z
N MET A 1 -5.11 -6.41 15.91
CA MET A 1 -5.98 -5.87 14.83
C MET A 1 -5.41 -6.30 13.49
N LEU A 2 -6.21 -6.28 12.43
CA LEU A 2 -5.75 -6.59 11.08
C LEU A 2 -5.72 -5.31 10.24
N ALA A 3 -4.56 -4.96 9.71
CA ALA A 3 -4.44 -3.92 8.69
C ALA A 3 -4.47 -4.54 7.30
N ARG A 4 -5.13 -3.86 6.36
CA ARG A 4 -5.08 -4.18 4.93
C ARG A 4 -4.61 -2.96 4.14
N LEU A 5 -3.70 -3.20 3.20
CA LEU A 5 -3.37 -2.29 2.13
C LEU A 5 -4.00 -2.79 0.83
N HIS A 6 -4.59 -1.89 0.06
CA HIS A 6 -4.87 -2.09 -1.37
C HIS A 6 -3.91 -1.20 -2.15
N VAL A 7 -3.03 -1.84 -2.92
CA VAL A 7 -1.94 -1.18 -3.63
C VAL A 7 -2.26 -1.21 -5.12
N ILE A 8 -2.32 -0.05 -5.75
CA ILE A 8 -2.47 0.10 -7.20
C ILE A 8 -1.19 0.71 -7.74
N ILE A 9 -0.55 0.01 -8.68
CA ILE A 9 0.69 0.43 -9.33
C ILE A 9 0.36 0.92 -10.74
N SER A 10 0.97 2.03 -11.17
CA SER A 10 0.92 2.54 -12.55
C SER A 10 1.80 1.74 -13.52
N SER A 11 1.67 0.41 -13.48
CA SER A 11 2.38 -0.52 -14.36
C SER A 11 1.76 -1.92 -14.35
N GLU A 12 1.96 -2.65 -15.44
CA GLU A 12 1.67 -4.09 -15.58
C GLU A 12 2.97 -4.92 -15.70
N GLU A 13 4.14 -4.30 -15.62
CA GLU A 13 5.41 -5.00 -15.71
C GLU A 13 5.75 -5.73 -14.41
N ASP A 14 5.94 -7.04 -14.49
CA ASP A 14 6.28 -7.89 -13.33
C ASP A 14 7.48 -7.36 -12.53
N ILE A 15 8.51 -6.84 -13.22
CA ILE A 15 9.72 -6.30 -12.57
C ILE A 15 9.36 -5.14 -11.63
N GLN A 16 8.51 -4.22 -12.08
CA GLN A 16 8.11 -3.06 -11.27
C GLN A 16 7.18 -3.49 -10.13
N VAL A 17 6.27 -4.44 -10.39
CA VAL A 17 5.40 -5.02 -9.36
C VAL A 17 6.21 -5.67 -8.25
N GLU A 18 7.20 -6.50 -8.60
CA GLU A 18 8.05 -7.19 -7.61
C GLU A 18 8.91 -6.20 -6.81
N GLN A 19 9.43 -5.13 -7.43
CA GLN A 19 10.15 -4.08 -6.71
C GLN A 19 9.30 -3.40 -5.63
N VAL A 20 8.03 -3.10 -5.92
CA VAL A 20 7.11 -2.52 -4.93
C VAL A 20 6.83 -3.50 -3.80
N LYS A 21 6.64 -4.80 -4.11
CA LYS A 21 6.45 -5.84 -3.09
C LYS A 21 7.67 -5.99 -2.19
N GLU A 22 8.88 -5.97 -2.75
CA GLU A 22 10.13 -6.01 -1.99
C GLU A 22 10.26 -4.81 -1.05
N LYS A 23 9.93 -3.60 -1.50
CA LYS A 23 9.92 -2.40 -0.65
C LYS A 23 8.91 -2.50 0.48
N LEU A 24 7.70 -3.01 0.23
CA LEU A 24 6.72 -3.26 1.29
C LEU A 24 7.27 -4.25 2.32
N LYS A 25 7.95 -5.32 1.89
CA LYS A 25 8.62 -6.28 2.78
C LYS A 25 9.79 -5.69 3.55
N GLN A 26 10.48 -4.69 3.02
CA GLN A 26 11.52 -3.94 3.73
C GLN A 26 10.93 -3.04 4.82
N ILE A 27 9.77 -2.42 4.56
CA ILE A 27 9.02 -1.62 5.55
C ILE A 27 8.53 -2.53 6.68
N ASN A 28 7.92 -3.66 6.34
CA ASN A 28 7.52 -4.67 7.32
C ASN A 28 7.54 -6.08 6.73
N SER A 29 8.45 -6.90 7.23
CA SER A 29 8.64 -8.28 6.73
C SER A 29 7.42 -9.18 6.95
N LYS A 30 6.53 -8.83 7.89
CA LYS A 30 5.33 -9.59 8.24
C LYS A 30 4.16 -9.39 7.28
N PHE A 31 4.24 -8.48 6.30
CA PHE A 31 3.17 -8.32 5.32
C PHE A 31 2.90 -9.63 4.58
N SER A 32 1.65 -10.08 4.54
CA SER A 32 1.21 -11.13 3.61
C SER A 32 0.68 -10.47 2.35
N ILE A 33 1.17 -10.88 1.17
CA ILE A 33 0.88 -10.21 -0.10
C ILE A 33 0.08 -11.16 -1.00
N SER A 34 -1.03 -10.69 -1.55
CA SER A 34 -1.86 -11.47 -2.48
C SER A 34 -1.19 -11.59 -3.86
N PRO A 35 -1.66 -12.52 -4.72
CA PRO A 35 -1.33 -12.48 -6.13
C PRO A 35 -1.68 -11.11 -6.75
N VAL A 36 -0.92 -10.72 -7.78
CA VAL A 36 -1.19 -9.50 -8.55
C VAL A 36 -2.23 -9.78 -9.63
N ARG A 37 -3.01 -8.75 -9.98
CA ARG A 37 -3.93 -8.78 -11.12
C ARG A 37 -3.99 -7.42 -11.79
N ASN A 38 -4.44 -7.36 -13.04
CA ASN A 38 -4.68 -6.10 -13.72
C ASN A 38 -5.81 -5.32 -13.03
N TYR A 39 -5.55 -4.03 -12.78
CA TYR A 39 -6.51 -3.14 -12.18
C TYR A 39 -7.64 -2.81 -13.17
N GLN A 40 -8.88 -3.11 -12.79
CA GLN A 40 -10.02 -2.94 -13.70
C GLN A 40 -10.43 -1.48 -13.90
N GLY A 41 -10.09 -0.59 -12.95
CA GLY A 41 -10.47 0.81 -13.00
C GLY A 41 -9.65 1.65 -14.00
N LEU A 42 -8.45 1.20 -14.38
CA LEU A 42 -7.55 1.94 -15.25
C LEU A 42 -6.59 1.00 -15.99
N LYS A 43 -6.43 1.18 -17.30
CA LYS A 43 -5.50 0.38 -18.12
C LYS A 43 -4.04 0.61 -17.72
N ASN A 44 -3.18 -0.37 -17.97
CA ASN A 44 -1.74 -0.31 -17.69
C ASN A 44 -1.44 -0.13 -16.18
N HIS A 45 -2.33 -0.65 -15.33
CA HIS A 45 -2.19 -0.62 -13.89
C HIS A 45 -2.40 -2.02 -13.32
N SER A 46 -1.69 -2.30 -12.24
CA SER A 46 -1.83 -3.54 -11.49
C SER A 46 -2.34 -3.26 -10.10
N GLU A 47 -3.04 -4.23 -9.51
CA GLU A 47 -3.46 -4.17 -8.13
C GLU A 47 -3.12 -5.46 -7.37
N PHE A 48 -2.90 -5.30 -6.07
CA PHE A 48 -2.81 -6.39 -5.11
C PHE A 48 -3.15 -5.89 -3.71
N TYR A 49 -3.32 -6.83 -2.79
CA TYR A 49 -3.57 -6.55 -1.39
C TYR A 49 -2.40 -6.98 -0.53
N CYS A 50 -2.19 -6.27 0.57
CA CYS A 50 -1.31 -6.70 1.65
C CYS A 50 -2.08 -6.73 2.96
N THR A 51 -1.79 -7.71 3.82
CA THR A 51 -2.35 -7.76 5.17
C THR A 51 -1.26 -7.88 6.22
N LEU A 52 -1.49 -7.31 7.40
CA LEU A 52 -0.55 -7.32 8.51
C LEU A 52 -1.31 -7.35 9.83
N GLU A 53 -0.94 -8.25 10.73
CA GLU A 53 -1.33 -8.13 12.14
C GLU A 53 -0.52 -7.00 12.77
N ILE A 54 -1.23 -6.03 13.34
CA ILE A 54 -0.64 -4.82 13.90
C ILE A 54 -1.30 -4.45 15.24
N GLU A 55 -0.47 -3.91 16.13
CA GLU A 55 -0.90 -3.29 17.38
C GLU A 55 -1.30 -1.84 17.14
N LYS A 56 -2.29 -1.36 17.89
CA LYS A 56 -2.83 0.01 17.72
C LYS A 56 -1.76 1.10 17.78
N ASN A 57 -0.75 0.91 18.64
CA ASN A 57 0.32 1.89 18.83
C ASN A 57 1.31 1.94 17.65
N ASP A 58 1.36 0.90 16.82
CA ASP A 58 2.31 0.79 15.71
C ASP A 58 1.73 1.32 14.38
N VAL A 59 0.42 1.57 14.32
CA VAL A 59 -0.28 2.01 13.09
C VAL A 59 0.32 3.30 12.55
N LEU A 60 0.51 4.32 13.40
CA LEU A 60 1.08 5.60 12.98
C LEU A 60 2.50 5.47 12.42
N ALA A 61 3.32 4.64 13.06
CA ALA A 61 4.70 4.39 12.62
C ALA A 61 4.75 3.66 11.26
N LEU A 62 3.80 2.76 11.00
CA LEU A 62 3.65 2.12 9.70
C LEU A 62 3.21 3.12 8.62
N LEU A 63 2.15 3.88 8.90
CA LEU A 63 1.60 4.86 7.94
C LEU A 63 2.67 5.87 7.52
N THR A 64 3.43 6.42 8.48
CA THR A 64 4.50 7.40 8.20
C THR A 64 5.60 6.86 7.27
N GLN A 65 5.80 5.54 7.21
CA GLN A 65 6.74 4.91 6.27
C GLN A 65 6.14 4.67 4.88
N LEU A 66 4.81 4.52 4.80
CA LEU A 66 4.10 4.28 3.54
C LEU A 66 3.86 5.59 2.76
N ASN A 67 3.62 6.68 3.46
CA ASN A 67 3.38 7.98 2.86
C ASN A 67 3.73 9.12 3.84
N ASN A 68 4.17 10.25 3.30
CA ASN A 68 4.70 11.39 4.05
C ASN A 68 3.65 12.45 4.45
N ASP A 69 2.43 12.38 3.90
CA ASP A 69 1.41 13.42 4.05
C ASP A 69 0.03 12.82 4.35
N TRP A 70 -0.09 12.19 5.52
CA TRP A 70 -1.37 11.68 6.01
C TRP A 70 -2.11 12.78 6.78
N ASP A 71 -3.17 13.33 6.20
CA ASP A 71 -4.11 14.23 6.87
C ASP A 71 -5.50 13.57 6.89
N GLY A 72 -5.81 12.79 7.94
CA GLY A 72 -7.04 12.00 8.03
C GLY A 72 -7.14 11.08 9.26
N SER A 73 -8.29 10.43 9.47
CA SER A 73 -8.47 9.43 10.53
C SER A 73 -7.77 8.11 10.17
N TYR A 74 -7.14 7.47 11.15
CA TYR A 74 -6.21 6.34 10.95
C TYR A 74 -6.88 5.01 10.53
N ASP A 75 -8.20 4.97 10.49
CA ASP A 75 -9.03 3.78 10.36
C ASP A 75 -9.45 3.46 8.91
N ASP A 76 -9.55 4.47 8.05
CA ASP A 76 -9.86 4.30 6.62
C ASP A 76 -9.24 5.46 5.83
N CYS A 77 -8.15 5.19 5.11
CA CYS A 77 -7.43 6.24 4.41
C CYS A 77 -6.99 5.83 3.00
N ILE A 78 -7.15 6.75 2.05
CA ILE A 78 -6.81 6.56 0.64
C ILE A 78 -5.87 7.70 0.22
N CYS A 79 -4.73 7.36 -0.37
CA CYS A 79 -3.79 8.32 -0.93
C CYS A 79 -3.53 8.03 -2.40
N TYR A 80 -3.41 9.10 -3.17
CA TYR A 80 -3.05 9.05 -4.59
C TYR A 80 -1.65 9.64 -4.77
N GLY A 81 -0.79 8.97 -5.54
CA GLY A 81 0.59 9.38 -5.78
C GLY A 81 0.75 10.74 -6.49
N PHE A 82 -0.34 11.39 -6.87
CA PHE A 82 -0.34 12.74 -7.45
C PHE A 82 -0.15 13.85 -6.41
N ASN A 83 -0.63 13.65 -5.18
CA ASN A 83 -0.62 14.68 -4.13
C ASN A 83 0.33 14.34 -2.97
N THR A 84 0.94 13.15 -2.95
CA THR A 84 1.73 12.69 -1.81
C THR A 84 3.01 11.97 -2.25
N VAL A 85 4.04 11.97 -1.39
CA VAL A 85 5.28 11.20 -1.64
C VAL A 85 5.12 9.83 -1.01
N MET A 86 4.79 8.87 -1.87
CA MET A 86 4.68 7.45 -1.51
C MET A 86 6.05 6.81 -1.27
N PHE A 87 6.05 5.67 -0.59
CA PHE A 87 7.25 4.83 -0.43
C PHE A 87 7.85 4.33 -1.76
N ASP A 88 7.06 4.34 -2.85
CA ASP A 88 7.51 4.06 -4.21
C ASP A 88 6.77 4.93 -5.22
N SER A 89 7.50 5.51 -6.18
CA SER A 89 6.95 6.42 -7.21
C SER A 89 6.02 5.75 -8.21
N SER A 90 6.03 4.41 -8.28
CA SER A 90 5.18 3.60 -9.15
C SER A 90 3.81 3.34 -8.53
N VAL A 91 3.65 3.63 -7.23
CA VAL A 91 2.36 3.49 -6.54
C VAL A 91 1.45 4.64 -6.94
N TYR A 92 0.43 4.30 -7.72
CA TYR A 92 -0.60 5.23 -8.16
C TYR A 92 -1.59 5.54 -7.04
N CYS A 93 -2.03 4.52 -6.31
CA CYS A 93 -3.00 4.66 -5.23
C CYS A 93 -2.70 3.63 -4.14
N LEU A 94 -2.87 4.06 -2.89
CA LEU A 94 -2.71 3.24 -1.70
C LEU A 94 -3.90 3.48 -0.77
N GLU A 95 -4.68 2.45 -0.51
CA GLU A 95 -5.74 2.47 0.50
C GLU A 95 -5.29 1.63 1.71
N PHE A 96 -5.49 2.17 2.91
CA PHE A 96 -5.26 1.51 4.18
C PHE A 96 -6.58 1.40 4.95
N VAL A 97 -6.90 0.18 5.39
CA VAL A 97 -8.08 -0.09 6.22
C VAL A 97 -7.67 -0.89 7.45
N LEU A 98 -8.19 -0.48 8.60
CA LEU A 98 -7.98 -1.16 9.87
C LEU A 98 -9.24 -1.91 10.30
N PHE A 99 -9.10 -3.22 10.54
CA PHE A 99 -10.15 -4.07 11.09
C PHE A 99 -9.84 -4.35 12.57
N ASP A 100 -10.70 -3.86 13.45
CA ASP A 100 -10.69 -4.14 14.90
C ASP A 100 -11.38 -5.48 15.22
#